data_AF-A0A0F9TJS3-F1
#
_entry.id   AF-A0A0F9TJS3-F1
#
_cell.length_a   1.000
_cell.length_b   1.000
_cell.length_c   1.000
_cell.angle_alpha   90.00
_cell.angle_beta   90.00
_cell.angle_gamma   90.00
#
_symmetry.space_group_name_H-M   'P 1'
#
loop_
_entity.id
_entity.type
_entity.pdbx_description
1 polymer ?
#
loop_
_entity_poly.entity_id
_entity_poly.type
_entity_poly.pdbx_seq_one_letter_code
_entity_poly.pdbx_strand_id
1 'polypeptide(L)' 'MTTGWGYYLQTPEQRDVDELGSKLSVVLNCPVHFPAWGKNMFECLCGVIFPLYIVKGGDWEKIKQKHLEEKELIGV' A
#
# COMPACT_ATOMS: atom_id res chain seq x y z
N MET A 1 33.10 -8.39 -8.59
CA MET A 1 31.78 -7.77 -8.87
C MET A 1 30.71 -8.74 -8.38
N THR A 2 30.25 -8.58 -7.14
CA THR A 2 29.19 -9.39 -6.53
C THR A 2 27.86 -8.65 -6.66
N THR A 3 27.25 -8.70 -7.83
CA THR A 3 25.87 -8.22 -8.06
C THR A 3 24.90 -9.33 -7.69
N GLY A 4 24.51 -9.39 -6.43
CA GLY A 4 23.53 -10.34 -5.92
C GLY A 4 22.74 -9.74 -4.76
N TRP A 5 22.24 -8.51 -4.94
CA TRP A 5 21.52 -7.78 -3.90
C TRP A 5 20.08 -8.30 -3.79
N GLY A 6 19.78 -9.03 -2.71
CA GLY A 6 18.50 -8.93 -2.00
C GLY A 6 17.33 -9.85 -2.38
N TYR A 7 17.39 -10.63 -3.46
CA TYR A 7 16.20 -11.34 -3.96
C TYR A 7 15.78 -12.60 -3.15
N TYR A 8 16.55 -13.02 -2.14
CA TYR A 8 16.46 -14.38 -1.58
C TYR A 8 15.89 -14.51 -0.16
N LEU A 9 15.38 -13.43 0.43
CA LEU A 9 14.77 -13.47 1.77
C LEU A 9 13.43 -12.72 1.84
N GLN A 10 12.63 -12.77 0.77
CA GLN A 10 11.22 -12.40 0.91
C GLN A 10 10.48 -13.57 1.55
N THR A 11 10.10 -13.43 2.81
CA THR A 11 9.16 -14.37 3.45
C THR A 11 7.84 -14.35 2.68
N PRO A 12 7.04 -15.42 2.68
CA PRO A 12 5.74 -15.44 1.99
C PRO A 12 4.87 -14.23 2.35
N GLU A 13 4.87 -13.84 3.62
CA GLU A 13 4.16 -12.65 4.12
C GLU A 13 4.61 -11.34 3.46
N GLN A 14 5.89 -11.20 3.09
CA GLN A 14 6.39 -10.01 2.40
C GLN A 14 5.93 -9.97 0.94
N ARG A 15 5.83 -11.12 0.27
CA ARG A 15 5.27 -11.20 -1.09
C ARG A 15 3.79 -10.82 -1.11
N ASP A 16 3.00 -11.36 -0.18
CA ASP A 16 1.59 -11.00 -0.06
C ASP A 16 1.40 -9.49 0.11
N VAL A 17 2.23 -8.84 0.93
CA VAL A 17 2.16 -7.40 1.16
C VAL A 17 2.59 -6.60 -0.07
N ASP A 18 3.62 -7.05 -0.79
CA ASP A 18 4.10 -6.40 -2.02
C ASP A 18 3.06 -6.47 -3.14
N GLU A 19 2.40 -7.63 -3.29
CA GLU A 19 1.28 -7.81 -4.22
C GLU A 19 0.07 -6.94 -3.84
N LEU A 20 -0.27 -6.88 -2.55
CA LEU A 20 -1.35 -6.02 -2.05
C LEU A 20 -1.03 -4.54 -2.26
N GLY A 21 0.22 -4.12 -2.01
CA GLY A 21 0.67 -2.76 -2.24
C GLY A 21 0.65 -2.37 -3.72
N SER A 22 1.13 -3.25 -4.59
CA SER A 22 1.08 -3.06 -6.04
C SER A 22 -0.36 -2.93 -6.53
N LYS A 23 -1.25 -3.82 -6.09
CA LYS A 23 -2.68 -3.76 -6.42
C LYS A 23 -3.34 -2.50 -5.90
N LEU A 24 -3.05 -2.10 -4.66
CA LEU A 24 -3.54 -0.87 -4.06
C LEU A 24 -3.08 0.35 -4.87
N SER A 25 -1.82 0.40 -5.28
CA SER A 25 -1.28 1.49 -6.09
C SER A 25 -2.03 1.65 -7.42
N VAL A 26 -2.31 0.51 -8.09
CA VAL A 26 -3.07 0.49 -9.34
C VAL A 26 -4.53 0.92 -9.14
N VAL A 27 -5.20 0.44 -8.09
CA VAL A 27 -6.60 0.78 -7.79
C VAL A 27 -6.76 2.27 -7.46
N LEU A 28 -5.83 2.82 -6.67
CA LEU A 28 -5.84 4.21 -6.27
C LEU A 28 -5.28 5.15 -7.35
N ASN A 29 -4.55 4.61 -8.31
CA ASN A 29 -3.68 5.37 -9.22
C ASN A 29 -2.76 6.34 -8.45
N CYS A 30 -2.29 5.89 -7.28
CA CYS A 30 -1.45 6.65 -6.36
C CYS A 30 -0.26 5.77 -5.95
N PRO A 31 0.98 6.30 -5.91
CA PRO A 31 2.08 5.58 -5.30
C PRO A 31 1.81 5.35 -3.81
N VAL A 32 2.00 4.10 -3.38
CA VAL A 32 1.83 3.70 -1.97
C VAL A 32 3.14 3.18 -1.39
N HIS A 33 3.28 3.37 -0.09
CA HIS A 33 4.41 2.95 0.72
C HIS A 33 3.97 1.95 1.79
N PHE A 34 4.75 0.90 2.01
CA PHE A 34 4.64 0.00 3.17
C PHE A 34 6.04 -0.32 3.71
N PRO A 35 6.24 -0.47 5.04
CA PRO A 35 5.31 -0.21 6.14
C PRO A 35 5.34 1.25 6.60
N ALA A 36 4.19 1.93 6.65
CA ALA A 36 4.14 3.33 7.06
C ALA A 36 4.33 3.50 8.58
N TRP A 37 5.22 4.42 8.99
CA TRP A 37 5.59 4.71 10.40
C TRP A 37 5.93 3.49 11.26
N GLY A 38 6.53 2.45 10.67
CA GLY A 38 6.88 1.23 11.40
C GLY A 38 5.68 0.40 11.86
N LYS A 39 4.49 0.66 11.29
CA LYS A 39 3.28 -0.12 11.52
C LYS A 39 2.85 -0.82 10.22
N ASN A 40 2.08 -1.89 10.35
CA ASN A 40 1.55 -2.68 9.22
C ASN A 40 0.41 -1.94 8.50
N MET A 41 0.73 -0.82 7.87
CA MET A 41 -0.19 0.09 7.19
C MET A 41 0.44 0.53 5.86
N PHE A 42 -0.39 0.72 4.85
CA PHE A 42 -0.02 1.40 3.62
C PHE A 42 -0.31 2.89 3.78
N GLU A 43 0.56 3.72 3.21
CA GLU A 43 0.37 5.16 3.08
C GLU A 43 0.43 5.51 1.58
N CYS A 44 -0.57 6.21 1.06
CA CYS A 44 -0.49 6.81 -0.27
C CYS A 44 0.21 8.17 -0.18
N LEU A 45 0.87 8.58 -1.27
CA LEU A 45 1.54 9.88 -1.38
C LEU A 45 0.61 11.08 -1.10
N CYS A 46 -0.71 10.93 -1.24
CA CYS A 46 -1.69 11.93 -0.83
C CYS A 46 -1.82 12.10 0.70
N GLY A 47 -1.12 11.31 1.51
CA GLY A 47 -1.22 11.31 2.98
C GLY A 47 -2.34 10.43 3.53
N VAL A 48 -3.05 9.68 2.67
CA VAL A 48 -4.14 8.78 3.09
C VAL A 48 -3.57 7.44 3.54
N ILE A 49 -4.02 6.97 4.70
CA ILE A 49 -3.54 5.74 5.33
C ILE A 49 -4.55 4.58 5.21
N PHE A 50 -4.03 3.42 4.83
CA PHE A 50 -4.79 2.17 4.67
C PHE A 50 -4.16 1.06 5.52
N PRO A 51 -4.77 0.69 6.64
CA PRO A 51 -4.33 -0.44 7.43
C PRO A 51 -4.33 -1.75 6.63
N LEU A 52 -3.33 -2.62 6.85
CA LEU A 52 -3.17 -3.87 6.11
C LEU A 52 -4.42 -4.77 6.16
N TYR A 53 -5.13 -4.80 7.30
CA TYR A 53 -6.34 -5.61 7.44
C TYR A 53 -7.49 -5.15 6.54
N ILE A 54 -7.58 -3.84 6.24
CA ILE A 54 -8.59 -3.30 5.31
C ILE A 54 -8.24 -3.71 3.89
N VAL A 55 -6.96 -3.59 3.52
CA VAL A 55 -6.47 -3.97 2.19
C VAL A 55 -6.60 -5.47 1.96
N LYS A 56 -6.34 -6.29 3.00
CA LYS A 56 -6.60 -7.75 2.99
C LYS A 56 -8.08 -8.10 2.86
N GLY A 57 -9.00 -7.23 3.32
CA GLY A 57 -10.44 -7.42 3.20
C GLY A 57 -10.93 -7.39 1.74
N GLY A 58 -10.21 -6.73 0.84
CA GLY A 58 -10.49 -6.78 -0.60
C GLY A 58 -11.67 -5.92 -1.06
N ASP A 59 -12.23 -5.05 -0.21
CA ASP A 59 -13.23 -4.04 -0.60
C ASP A 59 -12.58 -2.88 -1.39
N TRP A 60 -12.05 -3.17 -2.59
CA TRP A 60 -11.29 -2.21 -3.40
C TRP A 60 -12.10 -0.95 -3.79
N GLU A 61 -13.41 -1.09 -4.00
CA GLU A 61 -14.30 0.03 -4.31
C GLU A 61 -14.39 1.02 -3.13
N LYS A 62 -14.59 0.52 -1.91
CA LYS A 62 -14.63 1.35 -0.71
C LYS A 62 -13.27 1.99 -0.42
N ILE A 63 -12.18 1.25 -0.63
CA ILE A 63 -10.82 1.77 -0.48
C ILE A 63 -10.58 2.93 -1.44
N LYS A 64 -11.03 2.79 -2.70
CA LYS A 64 -10.94 3.84 -3.71
C LYS A 64 -11.81 5.05 -3.37
N GLN A 65 -13.05 4.83 -2.91
CA GLN A 65 -13.94 5.92 -2.48
C GLN A 65 -13.33 6.68 -1.30
N LYS A 66 -12.89 5.97 -0.26
CA LYS A 66 -12.20 6.57 0.89
C LYS A 66 -10.97 7.38 0.47
N HIS A 67 -10.18 6.87 -0.47
CA HIS A 67 -9.04 7.62 -1.00
C HIS A 67 -9.45 8.95 -1.63
N LEU A 68 -10.51 8.95 -2.45
CA LEU A 68 -11.00 10.17 -3.10
C LEU A 68 -11.53 11.17 -2.07
N GLU A 69 -12.36 10.71 -1.12
CA GLU A 69 -12.93 11.55 -0.07
C GLU A 69 -11.84 12.17 0.82
N GLU A 70 -10.89 11.36 1.30
CA GLU A 70 -9.80 11.83 2.16
C GLU A 70 -8.85 12.75 1.39
N LYS A 71 -8.59 12.48 0.10
CA LYS A 71 -7.79 13.36 -0.75
C LYS A 71 -8.43 14.74 -0.88
N GLU A 72 -9.75 14.81 -1.08
CA GLU A 72 -10.49 16.08 -1.12
C GLU A 72 -10.43 16.82 0.22
N LEU A 73 -10.50 16.10 1.35
CA LEU A 73 -10.41 16.70 2.69
C LEU A 73 -9.02 17.24 3.02
N ILE A 74 -7.95 16.57 2.56
CA ILE A 74 -6.56 17.02 2.78
C ILE A 74 -6.22 18.20 1.86
N GLY A 75 -6.99 18.43 0.78
CA GLY A 75 -6.85 19.59 -0.10
C GLY A 75 -5.65 19.51 -1.03
N VAL A 76 -5.23 18.30 -1.41
CA VAL A 76 -4.08 18.00 -2.29
C VAL A 76 -4.51 17.59 -3.70
#